data_AF-A0A1X9YVK1-F1
#
_entry.id   AF-A0A1X9YVK1-F1
#
_cell.length_a   1.000
_cell.length_b   1.000
_cell.length_c   1.000
_cell.angle_alpha   90.00
_cell.angle_beta   90.00
_cell.angle_gamma   90.00
#
_symmetry.space_group_name_H-M   'P 1'
#
loop_
_entity.id
_entity.type
_entity.pdbx_description
1 polymer ?
#
loop_
_entity_poly.entity_id
_entity_poly.type
_entity_poly.pdbx_seq_one_letter_code
_entity_poly.pdbx_strand_id
1 'polypeptide(L)'
;MLWKQKITDEELRQGALKLHLFLLESKLENLLSNSQGLASLSPATKNWLADQYYETLMLTSIRRLARVMPSNLFHQIALESVIARAAAKKNLSFAVRSFSKEEEALRWLQS
;
A
#
# COMPACT_ATOMS: atom_id res chain seq x y z
N MET A 1 5.17 2.54 6.91
CA MET A 1 5.63 3.50 5.87
C MET A 1 4.72 4.70 5.88
N LEU A 2 5.28 5.91 5.84
CA LEU A 2 4.54 7.17 5.81
C LEU A 2 4.90 7.93 4.52
N TRP A 3 3.89 8.22 3.70
CA TRP A 3 4.06 9.02 2.48
C TRP A 3 3.81 10.49 2.79
N LYS A 4 4.85 11.34 2.66
CA LYS A 4 4.77 12.79 2.87
C LYS A 4 4.43 13.51 1.54
N GLN A 5 4.13 14.81 1.60
CA GLN A 5 3.52 15.61 0.52
C GLN A 5 4.25 15.55 -0.84
N LYS A 6 3.50 15.77 -1.95
CA LYS A 6 3.93 15.81 -3.38
C LYS A 6 5.14 14.93 -3.70
N ILE A 7 4.91 13.63 -3.79
CA ILE A 7 5.87 12.64 -4.26
C ILE A 7 5.66 12.45 -5.76
N THR A 8 6.73 12.48 -6.54
CA THR A 8 6.70 12.14 -7.97
C THR A 8 6.44 10.64 -8.17
N ASP A 9 6.01 10.27 -9.38
CA ASP A 9 5.82 8.85 -9.73
C ASP A 9 7.10 8.03 -9.52
N GLU A 10 8.26 8.61 -9.83
CA GLU A 10 9.55 7.94 -9.67
C GLU A 10 9.92 7.78 -8.20
N GLU A 11 9.79 8.84 -7.38
CA GLU A 11 10.05 8.74 -5.95
C GLU A 11 9.13 7.74 -5.26
N LEU A 12 7.87 7.63 -5.71
CA LEU A 12 6.95 6.61 -5.21
C LEU A 12 7.44 5.20 -5.54
N ARG A 13 7.83 4.96 -6.80
CA ARG A 13 8.36 3.66 -7.23
C ARG A 13 9.62 3.29 -6.48
N GLN A 14 10.57 4.22 -6.36
CA GLN A 14 11.81 4.00 -5.63
C GLN A 14 11.55 3.74 -4.14
N GLY A 15 10.65 4.50 -3.51
CA GLY A 15 10.26 4.27 -2.12
C GLY A 15 9.61 2.91 -1.92
N ALA A 16 8.73 2.52 -2.83
CA ALA A 16 8.03 1.24 -2.80
C ALA A 16 9.00 0.06 -3.01
N LEU A 17 9.96 0.17 -3.93
CA LEU A 17 11.00 -0.84 -4.16
C LEU A 17 11.95 -0.96 -2.97
N LYS A 18 12.39 0.15 -2.36
CA LYS A 18 13.19 0.13 -1.13
C LYS A 18 12.46 -0.56 0.01
N LEU A 19 11.16 -0.28 0.17
CA LEU A 19 10.33 -0.99 1.15
C LEU A 19 10.26 -2.48 0.85
N HIS A 20 10.06 -2.86 -0.42
CA HIS A 20 10.01 -4.27 -0.81
C HIS A 20 11.31 -5.01 -0.47
N LEU A 21 12.47 -4.45 -0.81
CA LEU A 21 13.78 -5.04 -0.48
C LEU A 21 13.96 -5.19 1.03
N PHE A 22 13.62 -4.16 1.81
CA PHE A 22 13.63 -4.24 3.27
C PHE A 22 12.71 -5.36 3.79
N LEU A 23 11.51 -5.50 3.22
CA LEU A 23 10.55 -6.51 3.63
C LEU A 23 10.97 -7.94 3.26
N LEU A 24 11.69 -8.14 2.15
CA LEU A 24 12.25 -9.43 1.77
C LEU A 24 13.30 -9.93 2.76
N GLU A 25 14.16 -9.02 3.24
CA GLU A 25 15.21 -9.36 4.22
C GLU A 25 14.64 -9.46 5.64
N SER A 26 13.53 -8.79 5.90
CA SER A 26 12.83 -8.84 7.19
C SER A 26 11.93 -10.07 7.32
N LYS A 27 11.63 -10.48 8.54
CA LYS A 27 10.56 -11.43 8.86
C LYS A 27 9.28 -10.73 9.35
N LEU A 28 9.07 -9.48 8.91
CA LEU A 28 7.89 -8.72 9.31
C LEU A 28 6.66 -9.28 8.61
N GLU A 29 5.61 -9.57 9.39
CA GLU A 29 4.34 -10.09 8.87
C GLU A 29 3.26 -9.01 8.74
N ASN A 30 3.48 -7.86 9.39
CA ASN A 30 2.51 -6.77 9.49
C ASN A 30 3.10 -5.49 8.91
N LEU A 31 2.36 -4.86 7.99
CA LEU A 31 2.74 -3.59 7.38
C LEU A 31 1.64 -2.55 7.55
N LEU A 32 2.00 -1.38 8.05
CA LEU A 32 1.17 -0.18 8.01
C LEU A 32 1.66 0.77 6.92
N SER A 33 0.77 1.18 6.02
CA SER A 33 1.00 2.23 5.03
C SER A 33 0.08 3.41 5.30
N ASN A 34 0.64 4.56 5.65
CA ASN A 34 -0.11 5.80 5.80
C ASN A 34 0.04 6.64 4.52
N SER A 35 -1.07 6.82 3.80
CA SER A 35 -1.15 7.55 2.55
C SER A 35 -1.89 8.88 2.69
N GLN A 36 -2.15 9.38 3.90
CA GLN A 36 -2.88 10.64 4.11
C GLN A 36 -2.18 11.86 3.49
N GLY A 37 -0.85 11.85 3.44
CA GLY A 37 -0.05 12.89 2.79
C GLY A 37 0.12 12.72 1.27
N LEU A 38 -0.43 11.65 0.69
CA LEU A 38 -0.22 11.33 -0.72
C LEU A 38 -1.11 12.20 -1.63
N ALA A 39 -0.48 12.80 -2.64
CA ALA A 39 -1.17 13.52 -3.70
C ALA A 39 -1.87 12.55 -4.67
N SER A 40 -2.54 13.09 -5.70
CA SER A 40 -3.17 12.28 -6.73
C SER A 40 -2.16 11.37 -7.43
N LEU A 41 -2.46 10.08 -7.53
CA LEU A 41 -1.66 9.13 -8.30
C LEU A 41 -1.89 9.31 -9.80
N SER A 42 -0.81 9.26 -10.60
CA SER A 42 -0.94 9.19 -12.05
C SER A 42 -1.52 7.85 -12.51
N PRO A 43 -2.10 7.76 -13.73
CA PRO A 43 -2.55 6.48 -14.29
C PRO A 43 -1.43 5.43 -14.37
N ALA A 44 -0.21 5.86 -14.75
CA ALA A 44 0.95 4.97 -14.85
C ALA A 44 1.31 4.37 -13.48
N THR A 45 1.28 5.17 -12.43
CA THR A 45 1.54 4.70 -11.06
C THR A 45 0.45 3.78 -10.55
N LYS A 46 -0.83 4.10 -10.80
CA LYS A 46 -1.94 3.19 -10.42
C LYS A 46 -1.80 1.82 -11.06
N ASN A 47 -1.43 1.78 -12.35
CA ASN A 47 -1.25 0.52 -13.08
C ASN A 47 -0.05 -0.26 -12.53
N TRP A 48 1.09 0.40 -12.34
CA TRP A 48 2.27 -0.24 -11.75
C TRP A 48 1.98 -0.83 -10.36
N LEU A 49 1.26 -0.09 -9.51
CA LEU A 49 0.87 -0.60 -8.20
C LEU A 49 0.00 -1.86 -8.30
N ALA A 50 -1.03 -1.82 -9.14
CA ALA A 50 -2.00 -2.92 -9.28
C ALA A 50 -1.42 -4.17 -9.95
N ASP A 51 -0.48 -3.98 -10.88
CA ASP A 51 -0.01 -5.04 -11.78
C ASP A 51 1.36 -5.59 -11.40
N GLN A 52 2.12 -4.89 -10.56
CA GLN A 52 3.47 -5.31 -10.18
C GLN A 52 3.69 -5.21 -8.67
N TYR A 53 3.48 -4.04 -8.08
CA TYR A 53 3.93 -3.81 -6.71
C TYR A 53 3.28 -4.73 -5.67
N TYR A 54 1.96 -4.95 -5.74
CA TYR A 54 1.31 -5.87 -4.80
C TYR A 54 1.76 -7.32 -4.99
N GLU A 55 2.18 -7.71 -6.20
CA GLU A 55 2.76 -9.04 -6.44
C GLU A 55 4.12 -9.17 -5.76
N THR A 56 4.95 -8.13 -5.77
CA THR A 56 6.25 -8.18 -5.07
C THR A 56 6.08 -8.32 -3.56
N LEU A 57 5.00 -7.77 -2.98
CA LEU A 57 4.67 -7.97 -1.57
C LEU A 57 4.27 -9.42 -1.25
N MET A 58 3.69 -10.16 -2.19
CA MET A 58 3.36 -11.58 -2.01
C MET A 58 4.60 -12.48 -1.88
N LEU A 59 5.77 -12.00 -2.31
CA LEU A 59 7.06 -12.69 -2.18
C LEU A 59 7.72 -12.46 -0.81
N THR A 60 7.13 -11.61 0.04
CA THR A 60 7.64 -11.28 1.38
C THR A 60 6.94 -12.10 2.47
N SER A 61 7.29 -11.89 3.74
CA SER A 61 6.61 -12.52 4.89
C SER A 61 5.29 -11.85 5.28
N ILE A 62 4.85 -10.80 4.55
CA ILE A 62 3.65 -10.04 4.90
C ILE A 62 2.39 -10.90 4.84
N ARG A 63 1.61 -10.85 5.92
CA ARG A 63 0.29 -11.48 6.06
C ARG A 63 -0.83 -10.46 6.21
N ARG A 64 -0.53 -9.26 6.71
CA ARG A 64 -1.50 -8.18 6.91
C ARG A 64 -0.95 -6.82 6.50
N LEU A 65 -1.71 -6.13 5.66
CA LEU A 65 -1.46 -4.76 5.23
C LEU A 65 -2.60 -3.85 5.69
N ALA A 66 -2.28 -2.96 6.62
CA ALA A 66 -3.18 -1.89 7.03
C ALA A 66 -2.86 -0.61 6.23
N ARG A 67 -3.89 0.02 5.67
CA ARG A 67 -3.77 1.26 4.89
C ARG A 67 -4.53 2.38 5.58
N VAL A 68 -3.85 3.47 5.92
CA VAL A 68 -4.49 4.71 6.37
C VAL A 68 -4.74 5.58 5.14
N MET A 69 -6.00 5.81 4.83
CA MET A 69 -6.43 6.41 3.56
C MET A 69 -6.46 7.94 3.64
N PRO A 70 -6.23 8.64 2.51
CA PRO A 70 -6.48 10.07 2.43
C PRO A 70 -7.93 10.41 2.75
N SER A 71 -8.17 11.58 3.35
CA SER A 71 -9.52 12.12 3.59
C SER A 71 -10.21 12.58 2.31
N ASN A 72 -9.44 12.85 1.24
CA ASN A 72 -10.00 13.19 -0.06
C ASN A 72 -10.62 11.96 -0.73
N LEU A 73 -11.92 12.02 -1.00
CA LEU A 73 -12.70 10.92 -1.57
C LEU A 73 -12.15 10.42 -2.93
N PHE A 74 -11.72 11.32 -3.82
CA PHE A 74 -11.18 10.91 -5.11
C PHE A 74 -9.86 10.14 -4.97
N HIS A 75 -9.01 10.55 -4.03
CA HIS A 75 -7.76 9.84 -3.74
C HIS A 75 -8.04 8.49 -3.07
N GLN A 76 -9.03 8.42 -2.18
CA GLN A 76 -9.46 7.18 -1.55
C GLN A 76 -9.98 6.17 -2.59
N ILE A 77 -10.91 6.59 -3.46
CA ILE A 77 -11.44 5.74 -4.56
C ILE A 77 -10.31 5.26 -5.46
N ALA A 78 -9.37 6.14 -5.81
CA ALA A 78 -8.22 5.77 -6.62
C ALA A 78 -7.39 4.64 -5.96
N LEU A 79 -7.06 4.76 -4.68
CA LEU A 79 -6.29 3.74 -3.95
C LEU A 79 -7.08 2.43 -3.73
N GLU A 80 -8.40 2.51 -3.54
CA GLU A 80 -9.24 1.31 -3.47
C GLU A 80 -9.31 0.58 -4.81
N SER A 81 -9.45 1.32 -5.91
CA SER A 81 -9.46 0.73 -7.25
C SER A 81 -8.17 -0.02 -7.59
N VAL A 82 -7.03 0.46 -7.08
CA VAL A 82 -5.73 -0.23 -7.26
C VAL A 82 -5.77 -1.60 -6.58
N ILE A 83 -6.23 -1.69 -5.33
CA ILE A 83 -6.23 -2.98 -4.62
C ILE A 83 -7.31 -3.93 -5.14
N ALA A 84 -8.48 -3.42 -5.51
CA ALA A 84 -9.51 -4.25 -6.13
C ALA A 84 -8.99 -4.91 -7.40
N ARG A 85 -8.24 -4.17 -8.24
CA ARG A 85 -7.59 -4.72 -9.44
C ARG A 85 -6.51 -5.75 -9.11
N ALA A 86 -5.65 -5.47 -8.14
CA ALA A 86 -4.60 -6.41 -7.72
C ALA A 86 -5.20 -7.73 -7.19
N ALA A 87 -6.24 -7.63 -6.34
CA ALA A 87 -6.95 -8.78 -5.79
C ALA A 87 -7.63 -9.62 -6.88
N ALA A 88 -8.31 -8.97 -7.83
CA ALA A 88 -8.97 -9.65 -8.94
C ALA A 88 -7.99 -10.39 -9.87
N LYS A 89 -6.78 -9.86 -10.06
CA LYS A 89 -5.78 -10.47 -10.97
C LYS A 89 -5.00 -11.62 -10.34
N LYS A 90 -4.67 -11.54 -9.05
CA LYS A 90 -3.60 -12.38 -8.48
C LYS A 90 -3.90 -13.07 -7.16
N ASN A 91 -5.11 -12.90 -6.60
CA ASN A 91 -5.51 -13.47 -5.31
C ASN A 91 -4.44 -13.25 -4.22
N LEU A 92 -4.42 -12.04 -3.65
CA LEU A 92 -3.40 -11.61 -2.69
C LEU A 92 -3.24 -12.63 -1.54
N SER A 93 -1.99 -13.02 -1.25
CA SER A 93 -1.65 -13.97 -0.18
C SER A 93 -1.76 -13.37 1.24
N PHE A 94 -2.12 -12.10 1.35
CA PHE A 94 -2.21 -11.33 2.59
C PHE A 94 -3.53 -10.58 2.67
N ALA A 95 -3.99 -10.35 3.91
CA ALA A 95 -5.17 -9.54 4.17
C ALA A 95 -4.85 -8.06 4.01
N VAL A 96 -5.75 -7.32 3.36
CA VAL A 96 -5.67 -5.87 3.22
C VAL A 96 -6.88 -5.23 3.88
N ARG A 97 -6.66 -4.20 4.70
CA ARG A 97 -7.74 -3.40 5.27
C ARG A 97 -7.42 -1.91 5.26
N SER A 98 -8.41 -1.12 4.93
CA SER A 98 -8.34 0.34 4.89
C SER A 98 -8.96 0.96 6.15
N PHE A 99 -8.36 2.04 6.62
CA PHE A 99 -8.74 2.77 7.81
C PHE A 99 -8.68 4.27 7.55
N SER A 100 -9.50 5.04 8.26
CA SER A 100 -9.41 6.50 8.29
C SER A 100 -8.40 7.01 9.32
N LYS A 101 -8.07 6.20 10.33
CA LYS A 101 -7.22 6.57 11.47
C LYS A 101 -6.10 5.55 11.67
N GLU A 102 -4.91 6.05 12.01
CA GLU A 102 -3.73 5.20 12.22
C GLU A 102 -3.87 4.29 13.44
N GLU A 103 -4.52 4.77 14.50
CA GLU A 103 -4.72 4.01 15.73
C GLU A 103 -5.60 2.78 15.51
N GLU A 104 -6.60 2.88 14.64
CA GLU A 104 -7.45 1.74 14.25
C GLU A 104 -6.69 0.73 13.41
N ALA A 105 -5.85 1.21 12.48
CA ALA A 105 -4.99 0.37 11.67
C ALA A 105 -3.99 -0.43 12.53
N LEU A 106 -3.35 0.23 13.49
CA LEU A 106 -2.41 -0.40 14.41
C LEU A 106 -3.07 -1.46 15.29
N ARG A 107 -4.26 -1.16 15.85
CA ARG A 107 -5.02 -2.14 16.65
C ARG A 107 -5.36 -3.40 15.85
N TRP A 108 -5.72 -3.26 14.58
CA TRP A 108 -6.00 -4.42 13.73
C TRP A 108 -4.75 -5.25 13.43
N LEU A 109 -3.59 -4.62 13.23
CA LEU A 109 -2.34 -5.35 13.01
C LEU A 109 -1.90 -6.15 14.25
N GLN A 110 -2.26 -5.69 15.45
CA GLN A 110 -1.94 -6.36 16.72
C GLN A 110 -2.95 -7.44 17.14
N SER A 111 -4.06 -7.59 16.41
CA SER A 111 -5.17 -8.51 16.76
C SER A 111 -5.00 -9.97 16.37
#